data_AF-A0ABC8LPG0-F1
#
_entry.id   AF-A0ABC8LPG0-F1
#
_cell.length_a   1.000
_cell.length_b   1.000
_cell.length_c   1.000
_cell.angle_alpha   90.00
_cell.angle_beta   90.00
_cell.angle_gamma   90.00
#
_symmetry.space_group_name_H-M   'P 1'
#
loop_
_entity.id
_entity.type
_entity.pdbx_description
1 polymer ?
#
loop_
_entity_poly.entity_id
_entity_poly.type
_entity_poly.pdbx_seq_one_letter_code
_entity_poly.pdbx_strand_id
1 'polypeptide(L)' 'MVRYSTVFFFDLKIGRSSSVQARVLRLWEARRMRHGVNMKFIDLLLIDGHASLCYDSIFLS' A
#
# COMPACT_ATOMS: atom_id res chain seq x y z
N MET A 1 6.03 13.31 18.88
CA MET A 1 5.36 13.31 17.58
C MET A 1 6.42 13.25 16.49
N VAL A 2 6.70 12.05 15.97
CA VAL A 2 7.70 11.87 14.91
C VAL A 2 7.10 12.41 13.60
N ARG A 3 7.64 13.52 13.09
CA ARG A 3 7.32 14.00 11.74
C ARG A 3 8.10 13.14 10.77
N TYR A 4 7.49 12.07 10.26
CA TYR A 4 7.97 11.47 9.02
C TYR A 4 7.80 12.53 7.93
N SER A 5 8.89 12.94 7.28
CA SER A 5 8.79 13.66 6.03
C SER A 5 7.96 12.80 5.09
N THR A 6 6.79 13.29 4.68
CA THR A 6 5.95 12.60 3.68
C THR A 6 6.76 12.54 2.39
N VAL A 7 6.97 11.33 1.86
CA VAL A 7 7.72 11.12 0.62
C VAL A 7 6.79 10.66 -0.50
N PHE A 8 7.28 10.67 -1.74
CA PHE A 8 6.58 10.14 -2.91
C PHE A 8 6.96 8.69 -3.16
N PHE A 9 6.24 7.99 -4.04
CA PHE A 9 6.51 6.58 -4.32
C PHE A 9 7.91 6.35 -4.88
N PHE A 10 8.41 7.24 -5.73
CA PHE A 10 9.75 7.10 -6.32
C PHE A 10 10.90 7.33 -5.32
N ASP A 11 10.62 7.94 -4.17
CA ASP A 11 11.61 8.15 -3.11
C ASP A 11 11.76 6.92 -2.20
N LEU A 12 10.84 5.95 -2.28
CA LEU A 12 10.83 4.77 -1.42
C LEU A 12 12.13 3.97 -1.59
N LYS A 13 12.67 3.53 -0.45
CA LYS A 13 13.88 2.70 -0.38
C LYS A 13 13.55 1.38 0.28
N ILE A 14 14.09 0.30 -0.31
CA ILE A 14 13.98 -1.05 0.23
C ILE A 14 14.57 -1.08 1.65
N GLY A 15 13.86 -1.71 2.58
CA GLY A 15 14.31 -1.89 3.96
C GLY A 15 14.11 -0.68 4.87
N ARG A 16 13.45 0.40 4.40
CA ARG A 16 13.19 1.59 5.22
C ARG A 16 11.70 1.93 5.30
N SER A 17 11.16 1.96 6.51
CA SER A 17 9.80 2.44 6.75
C SER A 17 9.71 3.94 6.50
N SER A 18 8.75 4.34 5.65
CA SER A 18 8.48 5.72 5.25
C SER A 18 6.97 5.96 5.24
N SER A 19 6.55 7.24 5.31
CA SER A 19 5.14 7.62 5.20
C SER A 19 4.90 8.29 3.85
N VAL A 20 3.87 7.84 3.13
CA VAL A 20 3.44 8.39 1.85
C VAL A 20 1.99 8.83 1.96
N GLN A 21 1.67 9.98 1.39
CA GLN A 21 0.29 10.41 1.19
C GLN A 21 -0.13 10.06 -0.24
N ALA A 22 -1.16 9.24 -0.38
CA ALA A 22 -1.67 8.79 -1.67
C ALA A 22 -3.19 8.74 -1.67
N ARG A 23 -3.78 8.73 -2.87
CA ARG A 23 -5.20 8.48 -3.10
C ARG A 23 -5.37 7.08 -3.66
N VAL A 24 -6.45 6.41 -3.25
CA VAL A 24 -6.86 5.11 -3.81
C VAL A 24 -7.62 5.36 -5.10
N LEU A 25 -7.15 4.77 -6.20
CA LEU A 25 -7.83 4.81 -7.50
C LEU A 25 -8.75 3.61 -7.73
N ARG A 26 -8.34 2.43 -7.26
CA ARG A 26 -9.13 1.21 -7.41
C ARG A 26 -8.85 0.22 -6.29
N LEU A 27 -9.89 -0.51 -5.91
CA LEU A 27 -9.92 -1.56 -4.90
C LEU A 27 -10.37 -2.87 -5.53
N TRP A 28 -9.66 -3.95 -5.24
CA TRP A 28 -10.08 -5.30 -5.56
C TRP A 28 -10.07 -6.15 -4.29
N GLU A 29 -11.24 -6.65 -3.89
CA GLU A 29 -11.33 -7.58 -2.77
C GLU A 29 -10.75 -8.93 -3.20
N ALA A 30 -9.72 -9.39 -2.49
CA ALA A 30 -9.09 -10.68 -2.75
C ALA A 30 -9.16 -11.56 -1.51
N ARG A 31 -9.94 -12.64 -1.61
CA ARG A 31 -9.98 -13.70 -0.59
C ARG A 31 -9.09 -14.84 -1.06
N ARG A 32 -8.01 -15.14 -0.33
CA ARG A 32 -7.18 -16.32 -0.60
C ARG A 32 -7.01 -17.13 0.68
N MET A 33 -7.33 -18.42 0.58
CA MET A 33 -6.94 -19.39 1.59
C MET A 33 -5.43 -19.65 1.46
N ARG A 34 -4.66 -19.47 2.53
CA ARG A 34 -3.28 -19.99 2.62
C ARG A 34 -3.19 -20.85 3.88
N HIS A 35 -2.77 -22.11 3.72
CA HIS A 35 -2.58 -23.09 4.81
C HIS A 35 -3.81 -23.27 5.73
N GLY A 36 -5.03 -23.21 5.18
CA GLY A 36 -6.27 -23.38 5.96
C GLY A 36 -6.69 -22.17 6.78
N VAL A 37 -5.91 -21.08 6.78
CA VAL A 37 -6.29 -19.79 7.36
C VAL A 37 -6.89 -18.92 6.26
N ASN A 38 -8.08 -18.38 6.53
CA ASN A 38 -8.77 -17.49 5.63
C ASN A 38 -8.10 -16.10 5.70
N MET A 39 -7.12 -15.85 4.82
CA MET A 39 -6.48 -14.54 4.72
C MET A 39 -7.26 -13.66 3.76
N LYS A 40 -7.75 -12.53 4.29
CA LYS A 40 -8.35 -11.48 3.49
C LYS A 40 -7.29 -10.45 3.19
N PHE A 41 -7.13 -10.13 1.91
CA PHE A 41 -6.36 -8.97 1.52
C PHE A 41 -7.14 -8.17 0.49
N ILE A 42 -6.68 -6.95 0.28
CA ILE A 42 -7.24 -6.05 -0.70
C ILE A 42 -6.08 -5.65 -1.59
N ASP A 43 -6.20 -5.89 -2.89
CA ASP A 43 -5.29 -5.31 -3.86
C ASP A 43 -5.77 -3.88 -4.18
N LEU A 44 -4.84 -2.93 -4.23
CA LEU A 44 -5.12 -1.52 -4.47
C LEU A 44 -4.21 -0.94 -5.55
N LEU A 45 -4.77 -0.02 -6.33
CA LEU A 45 -4.02 0.91 -7.15
C LEU A 45 -4.03 2.28 -6.47
N LEU A 46 -2.87 2.80 -6.14
CA LEU A 46 -2.65 4.07 -5.47
C LEU A 46 -2.01 5.08 -6.42
N ILE A 47 -2.28 6.37 -6.20
CA ILE A 47 -1.60 7.49 -6.87
C ILE A 47 -1.12 8.52 -5.85
N ASP A 48 0.13 8.97 -5.97
CA ASP A 48 0.68 10.01 -5.10
C ASP A 48 0.54 11.42 -5.72
N GLY A 49 1.07 12.43 -5.01
CA GLY A 49 1.03 13.83 -5.47
C GLY A 49 1.86 14.12 -6.73
N HIS A 50 2.74 13.21 -7.16
CA HIS A 50 3.51 13.32 -8.40
C HIS A 50 2.89 12.52 -9.56
N ALA A 51 1.65 12.08 -9.41
CA ALA A 51 0.95 11.23 -10.39
C ALA A 51 1.66 9.87 -10.63
N SER A 52 2.41 9.41 -9.63
CA SER A 52 3.09 8.11 -9.66
C SER A 52 2.09 7.04 -9.23
N LEU A 53 2.04 5.92 -9.96
CA LEU A 53 1.17 4.79 -9.64
C LEU A 53 1.91 3.74 -8.80
N CYS A 54 1.24 3.19 -7.80
CA CYS A 54 1.72 2.06 -7.01
C CYS A 54 0.63 1.00 -6.92
N TYR A 55 1.00 -0.26 -7.17
CA TYR A 55 0.13 -1.41 -6.97
C TYR A 55 0.58 -2.12 -5.69
N ASP A 56 -0.33 -2.31 -4.74
CA ASP A 56 0.02 -2.90 -3.44
C ASP A 56 -1.13 -3.75 -2.88
N SER A 57 -0.84 -4.59 -1.90
CA SER A 57 -1.78 -5.48 -1.24
C SER A 57 -1.80 -5.20 0.27
N ILE A 58 -2.95 -4.86 0.82
CA ILE A 58 -3.13 -4.68 2.27
C ILE A 58 -3.75 -5.95 2.85
N PHE A 59 -3.06 -6.56 3.81
CA PHE A 59 -3.60 -7.67 4.60
C PHE A 59 -4.58 -7.14 5.66
N LEU A 60 -5.72 -7.81 5.79
CA LEU A 60 -6.70 -7.55 6.84
C LEU A 60 -6.56 -8.63 7.91
N SER A 61 -6.20 -8.22 9.13
CA SER A 61 -6.15 -9.08 10.33
C SER A 61 -7.52 -9.19 10.99
#